data_AF-A0A7R9QQV9-F1
#
_entry.id   AF-A0A7R9QQV9-F1
#
_cell.length_a   1.000
_cell.length_b   1.000
_cell.length_c   1.000
_cell.angle_alpha   90.00
_cell.angle_beta   90.00
_cell.angle_gamma   90.00
#
_symmetry.space_group_name_H-M   'P 1'
#
loop_
_entity.id
_entity.type
_entity.pdbx_description
1 polymer ?
#
loop_
_entity_poly.entity_id
_entity_poly.type
_entity_poly.pdbx_seq_one_letter_code
_entity_poly.pdbx_strand_id
1 'polypeptide(L)'
;MFCSGNEKDKAIPKRDSIDENQQTMINIVANVMSIIRPITDYNNTLNEKEGLRLCELLNASNVLRDKCINKLIEEQRHAEALKVIVNNWEQITHNIIEMSKQLTLFTEVCNEDQIALIKYGCIEMSCIRHVMAYDTPNSLMTITMENGNSTIIKLSVIKEAKPDIYNLFEKFFDQFYPQWNCDPVIMDLMIAITLFNPNRPNLIYRDVVKLQQHIYYHSMDEAKSRLIKLLKSLQLLRTLNEIIAKDFYEYGNIFMGPLYKEIYGL
;
A
#
# COMPACT_ATOMS: atom_id res chain seq x y z
N MET A 1 73.58 -4.73 30.79
CA MET A 1 72.85 -5.44 31.85
C MET A 1 71.37 -5.12 31.65
N PHE A 2 70.53 -6.15 31.61
CA PHE A 2 69.10 -6.13 31.29
C PHE A 2 68.24 -5.43 32.36
N CYS A 3 66.95 -5.25 32.01
CA CYS A 3 65.72 -4.99 32.81
C CYS A 3 65.09 -3.61 32.52
N SER A 4 64.02 -3.47 31.74
CA SER A 4 62.62 -4.00 31.77
C SER A 4 61.63 -3.11 32.52
N GLY A 5 60.57 -2.69 31.82
CA GLY A 5 59.22 -2.48 32.38
C GLY A 5 58.82 -1.06 32.78
N ASN A 6 58.01 -0.39 31.95
CA ASN A 6 56.54 -0.27 32.18
C ASN A 6 55.99 0.97 31.46
N GLU A 7 55.47 0.73 30.25
CA GLU A 7 54.36 1.51 29.70
C GLU A 7 53.18 1.39 30.67
N LYS A 8 52.74 2.51 31.23
CA LYS A 8 51.46 2.57 31.92
C LYS A 8 50.36 2.73 30.88
N ASP A 9 49.70 1.62 30.60
CA ASP A 9 48.38 1.54 29.98
C ASP A 9 47.44 2.59 30.57
N LYS A 10 47.06 3.58 29.76
CA LYS A 10 45.86 4.37 30.02
C LYS A 10 44.67 3.48 29.69
N ALA A 11 44.04 2.94 30.72
CA ALA A 11 42.76 2.25 30.61
C ALA A 11 41.74 3.17 29.90
N ILE A 12 41.33 2.76 28.71
CA ILE A 12 40.18 3.30 28.00
C ILE A 12 38.94 2.88 28.81
N PRO A 13 38.04 3.81 29.22
CA PRO A 13 36.83 3.41 29.92
C PRO A 13 35.98 2.58 28.97
N LYS A 14 35.61 1.36 29.39
CA LYS A 14 34.64 0.50 28.70
C LYS A 14 33.38 1.32 28.48
N ARG A 15 32.97 1.48 27.22
CA ARG A 15 31.65 2.01 26.87
C ARG A 15 30.61 1.11 27.53
N ASP A 16 29.83 1.68 28.43
CA ASP A 16 28.69 1.02 29.06
C ASP A 16 27.79 0.45 27.96
N SER A 17 27.52 -0.85 28.05
CA SER A 17 26.57 -1.55 27.20
C SER A 17 25.20 -0.91 27.41
N ILE A 18 24.64 -0.35 26.34
CA ILE A 18 23.27 0.17 26.32
C ILE A 18 22.35 -0.97 26.76
N ASP A 19 21.59 -0.75 27.82
CA ASP A 19 20.60 -1.70 28.36
C ASP A 19 19.61 -2.09 27.25
N GLU A 20 19.21 -3.35 27.17
CA GLU A 20 18.33 -3.90 26.13
C GLU A 20 16.98 -3.15 26.09
N ASN A 21 16.54 -2.65 27.25
CA ASN A 21 15.37 -1.79 27.38
C ASN A 21 15.60 -0.37 26.81
N GLN A 22 16.81 0.19 26.97
CA GLN A 22 17.18 1.46 26.35
C GLN A 22 17.35 1.32 24.83
N GLN A 23 17.90 0.21 24.35
CA GLN A 23 17.99 -0.06 22.92
C GLN A 23 16.59 -0.22 22.29
N THR A 24 15.67 -0.89 22.99
CA THR A 24 14.28 -1.01 22.58
C THR A 24 13.58 0.35 22.54
N MET A 25 13.77 1.21 23.55
CA MET A 25 13.25 2.58 23.57
C MET A 25 13.86 3.44 22.46
N ILE A 26 15.16 3.32 22.19
CA ILE A 26 15.85 4.01 21.08
C ILE A 26 15.29 3.55 19.73
N ASN A 27 15.01 2.26 19.56
CA ASN A 27 14.42 1.72 18.34
C ASN A 27 12.96 2.17 18.17
N ILE A 28 12.17 2.23 19.25
CA ILE A 28 10.81 2.76 19.22
C ILE A 28 10.83 4.26 18.89
N VAL A 29 11.70 5.04 19.54
CA VAL A 29 11.87 6.47 19.25
C VAL A 29 12.39 6.68 17.82
N ALA A 30 13.29 5.85 17.32
CA ALA A 30 13.79 5.93 15.94
C ALA A 30 12.70 5.59 14.91
N ASN A 31 11.86 4.59 15.18
CA ASN A 31 10.72 4.23 14.33
C ASN A 31 9.63 5.31 14.37
N VAL A 32 9.31 5.83 15.54
CA VAL A 32 8.37 6.95 15.71
C VAL A 32 8.93 8.20 15.03
N MET A 33 10.22 8.49 15.18
CA MET A 33 10.88 9.61 14.50
C MET A 33 10.99 9.39 12.99
N SER A 34 11.11 8.16 12.47
CA SER A 34 11.08 7.89 11.03
C SER A 34 9.68 7.99 10.43
N ILE A 35 8.63 7.84 11.25
CA ILE A 35 7.23 8.10 10.86
C ILE A 35 6.92 9.60 10.98
N ILE A 36 7.43 10.26 12.02
CA ILE A 36 7.27 11.70 12.25
C ILE A 36 8.11 12.54 11.28
N ARG A 37 9.27 12.06 10.83
CA ARG A 37 10.17 12.82 9.94
C ARG A 37 9.55 13.15 8.57
N PRO A 38 8.85 12.22 7.88
CA PRO A 38 7.99 12.56 6.74
C PRO A 38 6.94 13.61 7.14
N ILE A 39 6.22 13.39 8.24
CA ILE A 39 5.16 14.29 8.73
C ILE A 39 5.68 15.72 8.99
N THR A 40 6.90 15.87 9.53
CA THR A 40 7.51 17.17 9.82
C THR A 40 8.00 17.93 8.59
N ASP A 41 8.40 17.23 7.52
CA ASP A 41 8.71 17.90 6.25
C ASP A 41 7.43 18.41 5.56
N TYR A 42 6.30 17.67 5.66
CA TYR A 42 5.00 18.13 5.15
C TYR A 42 4.37 19.28 5.98
N ASN A 43 4.69 19.40 7.28
CA ASN A 43 4.11 20.42 8.16
C ASN A 43 4.57 21.86 7.87
N ASN A 44 5.68 22.07 7.16
CA ASN A 44 6.16 23.42 6.83
C ASN A 44 5.52 23.99 5.54
N THR A 45 4.75 23.19 4.80
CA THR A 45 4.20 23.54 3.47
C THR A 45 2.68 23.36 3.36
N LEU A 46 2.06 22.56 4.23
CA LEU A 46 0.60 22.37 4.27
C LEU A 46 -0.09 23.36 5.20
N ASN A 47 -1.27 23.86 4.81
CA ASN A 47 -2.13 24.61 5.73
C ASN A 47 -2.82 23.67 6.74
N GLU A 48 -3.38 24.22 7.81
CA GLU A 48 -4.02 23.46 8.89
C GLU A 48 -5.08 22.48 8.37
N LYS A 49 -5.88 22.89 7.39
CA LYS A 49 -6.94 22.06 6.81
C LYS A 49 -6.37 20.90 5.99
N GLU A 50 -5.31 21.13 5.23
CA GLU A 50 -4.60 20.09 4.49
C GLU A 50 -3.92 19.10 5.42
N GLY A 51 -3.27 19.57 6.48
CA GLY A 51 -2.66 18.72 7.50
C GLY A 51 -3.70 17.81 8.17
N LEU A 52 -4.86 18.35 8.55
CA LEU A 52 -5.96 17.55 9.12
C LEU A 52 -6.48 16.49 8.15
N ARG A 53 -6.61 16.82 6.86
CA ARG A 53 -7.04 15.87 5.83
C ARG A 53 -6.01 14.77 5.58
N LEU A 54 -4.73 15.12 5.61
CA LEU A 54 -3.67 14.12 5.52
C LEU A 54 -3.67 13.19 6.74
N CYS A 55 -3.81 13.73 7.95
CA CYS A 55 -3.94 12.93 9.16
C CYS A 55 -5.16 11.99 9.13
N GLU A 56 -6.31 12.48 8.68
CA GLU A 56 -7.51 11.67 8.48
C GLU A 56 -7.23 10.50 7.53
N LEU A 57 -6.63 10.77 6.37
CA LEU A 57 -6.25 9.75 5.40
C LEU A 57 -5.30 8.71 6.01
N LEU A 58 -4.22 9.15 6.64
CA LEU A 58 -3.23 8.24 7.23
C LEU A 58 -3.83 7.35 8.33
N ASN A 59 -4.77 7.88 9.11
CA ASN A 59 -5.49 7.10 10.12
C ASN A 59 -6.46 6.11 9.47
N ALA A 60 -7.24 6.53 8.49
CA ALA A 60 -8.15 5.66 7.76
C ALA A 60 -7.39 4.52 7.07
N SER A 61 -6.22 4.79 6.50
CA SER A 61 -5.38 3.81 5.81
C SER A 61 -4.69 2.81 6.74
N ASN A 62 -4.82 2.93 8.07
CA ASN A 62 -4.33 1.92 9.02
C ASN A 62 -4.89 0.52 8.72
N VAL A 63 -6.15 0.42 8.28
CA VAL A 63 -6.79 -0.86 7.96
C VAL A 63 -6.19 -1.53 6.72
N LEU A 64 -5.45 -0.78 5.89
CA LEU A 64 -4.75 -1.31 4.72
C LEU A 64 -3.33 -1.80 5.03
N ARG A 65 -2.82 -1.54 6.24
CA ARG A 65 -1.48 -1.96 6.62
C ARG A 65 -1.50 -3.41 7.08
N ASP A 66 -0.49 -4.17 6.67
CA ASP A 66 -0.33 -5.55 7.08
C ASP A 66 -0.23 -5.64 8.60
N LYS A 67 -1.00 -6.57 9.18
CA LYS A 67 -0.83 -6.96 10.58
C LYS A 67 0.56 -7.60 10.75
N CYS A 68 1.18 -7.50 11.93
CA CYS A 68 2.49 -8.09 12.15
C CYS A 68 2.55 -9.57 11.75
N ILE A 69 3.71 -9.98 11.21
CA ILE A 69 4.01 -11.35 10.79
C ILE A 69 4.03 -12.25 12.04
N ASN A 70 2.97 -13.01 12.28
CA ASN A 70 2.94 -13.97 13.40
C ASN A 70 3.45 -15.37 13.00
N LYS A 71 3.44 -15.69 11.71
CA LYS A 71 3.89 -16.99 11.18
C LYS A 71 4.20 -16.86 9.70
N LEU A 72 5.37 -17.34 9.29
CA LEU A 72 5.79 -17.42 7.89
C LEU A 72 5.54 -18.83 7.34
N ILE A 73 4.94 -18.94 6.15
CA ILE A 73 4.76 -20.20 5.41
C ILE A 73 5.43 -20.04 4.04
N GLU A 74 6.47 -20.84 3.76
CA GLU A 74 7.36 -20.65 2.58
C GLU A 74 7.10 -21.61 1.41
N GLU A 75 6.30 -22.68 1.60
CA GLU A 75 6.04 -23.67 0.55
C GLU A 75 4.55 -24.00 0.46
N GLN A 76 3.84 -23.31 -0.43
CA GLN A 76 2.48 -23.68 -0.78
C GLN A 76 2.44 -24.36 -2.14
N ARG A 77 1.59 -25.38 -2.26
CA ARG A 77 1.27 -25.97 -3.56
C ARG A 77 0.63 -24.89 -4.44
N HIS A 78 0.82 -24.96 -5.76
CA HIS A 78 0.33 -23.95 -6.72
C HIS A 78 -1.14 -23.55 -6.49
N ALA A 79 -2.03 -24.52 -6.29
CA ALA A 79 -3.45 -24.27 -6.01
C ALA A 79 -3.73 -23.57 -4.66
N GLU A 80 -2.92 -23.84 -3.63
CA GLU A 80 -3.05 -23.20 -2.32
C GLU A 80 -2.59 -21.74 -2.40
N ALA A 81 -1.49 -21.48 -3.08
CA ALA A 81 -0.97 -20.13 -3.31
C ALA A 81 -1.98 -19.26 -4.09
N LEU A 82 -2.62 -19.80 -5.12
CA LEU A 82 -3.68 -19.09 -5.85
C LEU A 82 -4.88 -18.76 -4.95
N LYS A 83 -5.30 -19.69 -4.09
CA LYS A 83 -6.38 -19.47 -3.13
C LYS A 83 -6.03 -18.36 -2.13
N VAL A 84 -4.79 -18.35 -1.63
CA VAL A 84 -4.28 -17.32 -0.72
C VAL A 84 -4.28 -15.95 -1.40
N ILE A 85 -3.87 -15.86 -2.66
CA ILE A 85 -3.95 -14.62 -3.45
C ILE A 85 -5.41 -14.15 -3.55
N VAL A 86 -6.33 -14.99 -4.03
CA VAL A 86 -7.73 -14.57 -4.23
C VAL A 86 -8.39 -14.11 -2.93
N ASN A 87 -8.17 -14.84 -1.83
CA ASN A 87 -8.69 -14.45 -0.51
C ASN A 87 -8.12 -13.09 -0.05
N ASN A 88 -6.84 -12.85 -0.29
CA ASN A 88 -6.21 -11.59 0.09
C ASN A 88 -6.75 -10.41 -0.74
N TRP A 89 -7.04 -10.62 -2.02
CA TRP A 89 -7.71 -9.64 -2.86
C TRP A 89 -9.09 -9.24 -2.29
N GLU A 90 -9.85 -10.20 -1.76
CA GLU A 90 -11.16 -9.95 -1.14
C GLU A 90 -11.03 -9.16 0.14
N GLN A 91 -10.09 -9.56 0.99
CA GLN A 91 -9.76 -8.86 2.23
C GLN A 91 -9.32 -7.41 1.95
N ILE A 92 -8.43 -7.18 0.98
CA ILE A 92 -7.98 -5.83 0.63
C ILE A 92 -9.16 -5.00 0.12
N THR A 93 -10.08 -5.59 -0.65
CA THR A 93 -11.27 -4.90 -1.12
C THR A 93 -12.18 -4.48 0.05
N HIS A 94 -12.39 -5.36 1.03
CA HIS A 94 -13.11 -5.02 2.26
C HIS A 94 -12.43 -3.86 3.01
N ASN A 95 -11.11 -3.92 3.17
CA ASN A 95 -10.36 -2.89 3.89
C ASN A 95 -10.38 -1.55 3.13
N ILE A 96 -10.40 -1.55 1.80
CA ILE A 96 -10.57 -0.33 0.99
C ILE A 96 -11.94 0.30 1.23
N ILE A 97 -13.00 -0.52 1.32
CA ILE A 97 -14.35 -0.03 1.63
C ILE A 97 -14.38 0.57 3.04
N GLU A 98 -13.78 -0.12 4.01
CA GLU A 98 -13.70 0.35 5.40
C GLU A 98 -12.91 1.66 5.52
N MET A 99 -11.72 1.73 4.90
CA MET A 99 -10.91 2.95 4.81
C MET A 99 -11.73 4.09 4.20
N SER A 100 -12.39 3.85 3.06
CA SER A 100 -13.14 4.88 2.34
C SER A 100 -14.25 5.47 3.20
N LYS A 101 -14.97 4.63 3.96
CA LYS A 101 -16.04 5.07 4.89
C LYS A 101 -15.53 5.91 6.06
N GLN A 102 -14.23 5.88 6.36
CA GLN A 102 -13.62 6.73 7.40
C GLN A 102 -13.22 8.12 6.87
N LEU A 103 -13.23 8.33 5.55
CA LEU A 103 -12.90 9.62 4.95
C LEU A 103 -14.14 10.51 4.87
N THR A 104 -14.12 11.67 5.52
CA THR A 104 -15.23 12.64 5.46
C THR A 104 -15.61 12.96 4.02
N LEU A 105 -14.62 13.21 3.15
CA LEU A 105 -14.84 13.55 1.74
C LEU A 105 -15.59 12.43 1.00
N PHE A 106 -15.39 11.16 1.35
CA PHE A 106 -16.11 10.05 0.74
C PHE A 106 -17.56 9.99 1.26
N THR A 107 -17.76 10.16 2.57
CA THR A 107 -19.09 10.11 3.18
C THR A 107 -20.02 11.27 2.75
N GLU A 108 -19.45 12.37 2.28
CA GLU A 108 -20.17 13.52 1.71
C GLU A 108 -20.66 13.28 0.26
N VAL A 109 -20.11 12.27 -0.43
CA VAL A 109 -20.55 11.87 -1.78
C VAL A 109 -21.89 11.13 -1.66
N CYS A 110 -22.78 11.24 -2.67
CA CYS A 110 -24.03 10.48 -2.65
C CYS A 110 -23.77 8.97 -2.78
N ASN A 111 -24.70 8.13 -2.30
CA ASN A 111 -24.50 6.69 -2.21
C ASN A 111 -24.21 6.03 -3.57
N GLU A 112 -24.89 6.47 -4.63
CA GLU A 112 -24.69 5.97 -5.98
C GLU A 112 -23.25 6.20 -6.46
N ASP A 113 -22.72 7.39 -6.20
CA ASP A 113 -21.36 7.74 -6.56
C ASP A 113 -20.34 7.03 -5.66
N GLN A 114 -20.61 6.87 -4.36
CA GLN A 114 -19.78 6.04 -3.47
C GLN A 114 -19.63 4.61 -4.00
N ILE A 115 -20.75 4.00 -4.41
CA ILE A 115 -20.77 2.65 -5.02
C ILE A 115 -19.96 2.65 -6.31
N ALA A 116 -20.16 3.62 -7.20
CA ALA A 116 -19.42 3.69 -8.46
C ALA A 116 -17.90 3.86 -8.24
N LEU A 117 -17.49 4.71 -7.31
CA LEU A 117 -16.06 4.94 -7.00
C LEU A 117 -15.37 3.66 -6.52
N ILE A 118 -16.01 2.92 -5.60
CA ILE A 118 -15.49 1.64 -5.12
C ILE A 118 -15.50 0.60 -6.23
N LYS A 119 -16.66 0.40 -6.88
CA LYS A 119 -16.87 -0.66 -7.88
C LYS A 119 -15.88 -0.58 -9.02
N TYR A 120 -15.60 0.63 -9.50
CA TYR A 120 -14.73 0.83 -10.65
C TYR A 120 -13.29 1.17 -10.26
N GLY A 121 -12.96 1.30 -8.98
CA GLY A 121 -11.64 1.71 -8.50
C GLY A 121 -10.93 0.73 -7.57
N CYS A 122 -11.62 -0.26 -7.00
CA CYS A 122 -11.04 -1.16 -5.99
C CYS A 122 -9.86 -1.97 -6.51
N ILE A 123 -9.87 -2.48 -7.75
CA ILE A 123 -8.71 -3.18 -8.32
C ILE A 123 -7.49 -2.26 -8.41
N GLU A 124 -7.67 -1.02 -8.86
CA GLU A 124 -6.55 -0.07 -9.00
C GLU A 124 -5.91 0.22 -7.65
N MET A 125 -6.73 0.45 -6.63
CA MET A 125 -6.29 0.67 -5.25
C MET A 125 -5.63 -0.60 -4.67
N SER A 126 -6.19 -1.79 -4.92
CA SER A 126 -5.59 -3.06 -4.52
C SER A 126 -4.23 -3.27 -5.18
N CYS A 127 -4.08 -2.97 -6.47
CA CYS A 127 -2.79 -3.04 -7.16
C CYS A 127 -1.76 -2.12 -6.49
N ILE A 128 -2.12 -0.87 -6.17
CA ILE A 128 -1.24 0.06 -5.45
C ILE A 128 -0.78 -0.55 -4.11
N ARG A 129 -1.67 -1.21 -3.36
CA ARG A 129 -1.29 -1.91 -2.11
C ARG A 129 -0.33 -3.06 -2.34
N HIS A 130 -0.59 -3.91 -3.32
CA HIS A 130 0.25 -5.08 -3.60
C HIS A 130 1.67 -4.69 -4.05
N VAL A 131 1.86 -3.52 -4.65
CA VAL A 131 3.20 -2.99 -4.95
C VAL A 131 4.03 -2.84 -3.69
N MET A 132 3.44 -2.40 -2.57
CA MET A 132 4.17 -2.24 -1.30
C MET A 132 4.63 -3.58 -0.72
N ALA A 133 3.89 -4.64 -1.00
CA ALA A 133 4.16 -5.99 -0.52
C ALA A 133 5.14 -6.76 -1.43
N TYR A 134 5.59 -6.14 -2.53
CA TYR A 134 6.41 -6.78 -3.56
C TYR A 134 7.90 -6.56 -3.33
N ASP A 135 8.63 -7.68 -3.21
CA ASP A 135 10.08 -7.72 -3.19
C ASP A 135 10.61 -7.98 -4.61
N THR A 136 10.91 -6.88 -5.33
CA THR A 136 11.38 -6.91 -6.73
C THR A 136 12.63 -7.78 -6.91
N PRO A 137 13.71 -7.63 -6.12
CA PRO A 137 14.89 -8.50 -6.23
C PRO A 137 14.60 -9.99 -6.19
N ASN A 138 13.66 -10.43 -5.34
CA ASN A 138 13.41 -11.85 -5.10
C ASN A 138 12.18 -12.39 -5.84
N SER A 139 11.39 -11.52 -6.50
CA SER A 139 10.10 -11.88 -7.10
C SER A 139 9.14 -12.56 -6.13
N LEU A 140 9.16 -12.09 -4.88
CA LEU A 140 8.36 -12.58 -3.77
C LEU A 140 7.31 -11.55 -3.41
N MET A 141 6.12 -12.03 -3.04
CA MET A 141 5.06 -11.23 -2.45
C MET A 141 4.76 -11.75 -1.06
N THR A 142 4.79 -10.87 -0.07
CA THR A 142 4.36 -11.21 1.30
C THR A 142 2.89 -10.86 1.44
N ILE A 143 2.06 -11.85 1.71
CA ILE A 143 0.63 -11.67 1.93
C ILE A 143 0.33 -11.88 3.40
N THR A 144 -0.21 -10.86 4.07
CA THR A 144 -0.66 -10.96 5.46
C THR A 144 -2.17 -11.14 5.55
N MET A 145 -2.57 -12.19 6.25
CA MET A 145 -3.97 -12.55 6.48
C MET A 145 -4.52 -11.89 7.75
N GLU A 146 -5.84 -11.82 7.87
CA GLU A 146 -6.51 -11.21 9.03
C GLU A 146 -6.13 -11.81 10.38
N ASN A 147 -5.80 -13.12 10.39
CA ASN A 147 -5.33 -13.86 11.56
C ASN A 147 -3.88 -13.53 11.94
N GLY A 148 -3.23 -12.60 11.23
CA GLY A 148 -1.85 -12.17 11.45
C GLY A 148 -0.80 -13.15 10.90
N ASN A 149 -1.21 -14.23 10.24
CA ASN A 149 -0.25 -15.10 9.55
C ASN A 149 0.15 -14.44 8.22
N SER A 150 1.42 -14.57 7.85
CA SER A 150 1.91 -14.09 6.56
C SER A 150 2.41 -15.26 5.72
N THR A 151 2.13 -15.23 4.43
CA THR A 151 2.59 -16.23 3.47
C THR A 151 3.47 -15.53 2.45
N ILE A 152 4.64 -16.10 2.19
CA ILE A 152 5.48 -15.65 1.07
C ILE A 152 5.09 -16.46 -0.16
N ILE A 153 4.75 -15.77 -1.24
CA ILE A 153 4.36 -16.38 -2.51
C ILE A 153 5.37 -15.98 -3.58
N LYS A 154 5.88 -16.97 -4.30
CA LYS A 154 6.66 -16.74 -5.53
C LYS A 154 5.72 -16.29 -6.63
N LEU A 155 6.02 -15.16 -7.28
CA LEU A 155 5.21 -14.69 -8.39
C LEU A 155 5.16 -15.66 -9.59
N SER A 156 6.10 -16.62 -9.68
CA SER A 156 6.05 -17.69 -10.69
C SER A 156 4.72 -18.46 -10.67
N VAL A 157 4.07 -18.55 -9.50
CA VAL A 157 2.71 -19.11 -9.35
C VAL A 157 1.70 -18.35 -10.22
N ILE A 158 1.75 -17.02 -10.21
CA ILE A 158 0.88 -16.16 -11.02
C ILE A 158 1.30 -16.25 -12.49
N LYS A 159 2.60 -16.28 -12.78
CA LYS A 159 3.11 -16.44 -14.15
C LYS A 159 2.61 -17.71 -14.82
N GLU A 160 2.61 -18.83 -14.09
CA GLU A 160 2.12 -20.12 -14.59
C GLU A 160 0.61 -20.13 -14.79
N ALA A 161 -0.15 -19.52 -13.87
CA ALA A 161 -1.61 -19.50 -13.94
C ALA A 161 -2.17 -18.47 -14.93
N LYS A 162 -1.58 -17.28 -14.96
CA LYS A 162 -2.04 -16.08 -15.67
C LYS A 162 -0.85 -15.23 -16.17
N PRO A 163 -0.19 -15.65 -17.27
CA PRO A 163 0.97 -14.94 -17.82
C PRO A 163 0.69 -13.47 -18.17
N ASP A 164 -0.50 -13.17 -18.69
CA ASP A 164 -0.86 -11.81 -19.10
C ASP A 164 -0.98 -10.86 -17.91
N ILE A 165 -1.61 -11.32 -16.82
CA ILE A 165 -1.70 -10.58 -15.56
C ILE A 165 -0.31 -10.41 -14.95
N TYR A 166 0.50 -11.47 -14.90
CA TYR A 166 1.88 -11.40 -14.40
C TYR A 166 2.70 -10.35 -15.17
N ASN A 167 2.69 -10.38 -16.50
CA ASN A 167 3.49 -9.47 -17.33
C ASN A 167 3.08 -8.00 -17.13
N LEU A 168 1.81 -7.73 -16.85
CA LEU A 168 1.33 -6.39 -16.55
C LEU A 168 1.72 -5.94 -15.15
N PHE A 169 1.64 -6.82 -14.16
CA PHE A 169 2.14 -6.54 -12.81
C PHE A 169 3.65 -6.27 -12.82
N GLU A 170 4.43 -7.08 -13.52
CA GLU A 170 5.87 -6.90 -13.70
C GLU A 170 6.17 -5.54 -14.34
N LYS A 171 5.52 -5.21 -15.47
CA LYS A 171 5.63 -3.87 -16.08
C LYS A 171 5.21 -2.74 -15.14
N PHE A 172 4.18 -2.96 -14.34
CA PHE A 172 3.71 -1.98 -13.38
C PHE A 172 4.74 -1.77 -12.27
N PHE A 173 5.30 -2.85 -11.70
CA PHE A 173 6.35 -2.80 -10.69
C PHE A 173 7.63 -2.15 -11.23
N ASP A 174 8.05 -2.49 -12.44
CA ASP A 174 9.25 -1.91 -13.08
C ASP A 174 9.10 -0.39 -13.34
N GLN A 175 7.89 0.03 -13.71
CA GLN A 175 7.59 1.46 -13.92
C GLN A 175 7.32 2.20 -12.62
N PHE A 176 6.93 1.48 -11.56
CA PHE A 176 6.73 2.05 -10.25
C PHE A 176 8.10 2.40 -9.65
N TYR A 177 8.28 3.67 -9.34
CA TYR A 177 9.58 4.16 -8.93
C TYR A 177 9.96 3.51 -7.59
N PRO A 178 11.10 2.81 -7.45
CA PRO A 178 11.45 2.06 -6.24
C PRO A 178 11.44 2.90 -4.94
N GLN A 179 11.62 4.21 -5.06
CA GLN A 179 11.58 5.14 -3.92
C GLN A 179 10.16 5.40 -3.40
N TRP A 180 9.11 5.13 -4.19
CA TRP A 180 7.72 5.37 -3.81
C TRP A 180 7.14 4.24 -2.97
N ASN A 181 7.61 3.02 -3.18
CA ASN A 181 7.17 1.84 -2.42
C ASN A 181 7.51 1.93 -0.93
N CYS A 182 8.45 2.81 -0.58
CA CYS A 182 8.92 2.99 0.80
C CYS A 182 8.30 4.18 1.53
N ASP A 183 7.52 5.05 0.86
CA ASP A 183 6.85 6.18 1.51
C ASP A 183 5.35 5.88 1.68
N PRO A 184 4.90 5.48 2.89
CA PRO A 184 3.50 5.15 3.14
C PRO A 184 2.56 6.34 2.89
N VAL A 185 3.04 7.58 3.04
CA VAL A 185 2.23 8.79 2.83
C VAL A 185 1.92 8.95 1.34
N ILE A 186 2.92 8.75 0.47
CA ILE A 186 2.71 8.79 -0.99
C ILE A 186 1.74 7.69 -1.41
N MET A 187 1.88 6.48 -0.88
CA MET A 187 1.00 5.36 -1.24
C MET A 187 -0.44 5.60 -0.78
N ASP A 188 -0.65 6.09 0.44
CA ASP A 188 -1.97 6.41 0.96
C ASP A 188 -2.60 7.57 0.14
N LEU A 189 -1.82 8.59 -0.24
CA LEU A 189 -2.26 9.66 -1.15
C LEU A 189 -2.63 9.14 -2.55
N MET A 190 -1.84 8.21 -3.10
CA MET A 190 -2.14 7.59 -4.39
C MET A 190 -3.45 6.82 -4.38
N ILE A 191 -3.75 6.11 -3.29
CA ILE A 191 -5.01 5.42 -3.10
C ILE A 191 -6.16 6.42 -3.06
N ALA A 192 -6.03 7.51 -2.30
CA ALA A 192 -7.04 8.57 -2.24
C ALA A 192 -7.28 9.22 -3.62
N ILE A 193 -6.23 9.56 -4.36
CA ILE A 193 -6.34 10.11 -5.72
C ILE A 193 -7.02 9.11 -6.67
N THR A 194 -6.74 7.82 -6.51
CA THR A 194 -7.33 6.74 -7.31
C THR A 194 -8.80 6.51 -6.96
N LEU A 195 -9.16 6.60 -5.68
CA LEU A 195 -10.53 6.52 -5.17
C LEU A 195 -11.38 7.62 -5.81
N PHE A 196 -10.96 8.88 -5.69
CA PHE A 196 -11.70 10.05 -6.17
C PHE A 196 -11.47 10.33 -7.67
N ASN A 197 -11.60 9.34 -8.55
CA ASN A 197 -11.42 9.54 -9.99
C ASN A 197 -12.74 10.03 -10.65
N PRO A 198 -12.82 11.26 -11.18
CA PRO A 198 -14.07 11.78 -11.77
C PRO A 198 -14.45 11.11 -13.10
N ASN A 199 -13.58 10.26 -13.65
CA ASN A 199 -13.82 9.54 -14.89
C ASN A 199 -14.44 8.15 -14.66
N ARG A 200 -14.79 7.77 -13.42
CA ARG A 200 -15.46 6.47 -13.21
C ARG A 200 -16.79 6.41 -13.98
N PRO A 201 -17.17 5.23 -14.50
CA PRO A 201 -18.51 5.01 -15.04
C PRO A 201 -19.59 5.29 -13.98
N ASN A 202 -20.80 5.64 -14.43
CA ASN A 202 -22.00 5.81 -13.59
C ASN A 202 -21.94 6.85 -12.47
N LEU A 203 -20.96 7.77 -12.50
CA LEU A 203 -20.97 8.94 -11.61
C LEU A 203 -22.04 9.96 -12.01
N ILE A 204 -22.81 10.41 -11.02
CA ILE A 204 -23.82 11.48 -11.07
C ILE A 204 -23.14 12.84 -10.90
N TYR A 205 -22.33 13.03 -9.86
CA TYR A 205 -21.73 14.33 -9.50
C TYR A 205 -20.21 14.36 -9.71
N ARG A 206 -19.79 14.27 -10.98
CA ARG A 206 -18.36 14.24 -11.36
C ARG A 206 -17.54 15.42 -10.86
N ASP A 207 -18.13 16.61 -10.79
CA ASP A 207 -17.43 17.82 -10.34
C ASP A 207 -17.11 17.77 -8.83
N VAL A 208 -17.99 17.16 -8.02
CA VAL A 208 -17.75 16.93 -6.59
C VAL A 208 -16.56 15.99 -6.41
N VAL A 209 -16.56 14.87 -7.13
CA VAL A 209 -15.46 13.90 -7.12
C VAL A 209 -14.15 14.55 -7.59
N LYS A 210 -14.19 15.36 -8.65
CA LYS A 210 -13.03 16.07 -9.17
C LYS A 210 -12.45 17.04 -8.13
N LEU A 211 -13.32 17.77 -7.42
CA LEU A 211 -12.89 18.68 -6.36
C LEU A 211 -12.20 17.91 -5.23
N GLN A 212 -12.76 16.78 -4.80
CA GLN A 212 -12.17 15.92 -3.77
C GLN A 212 -10.82 15.36 -4.22
N GLN A 213 -10.69 14.93 -5.48
CA GLN A 213 -9.41 14.49 -6.05
C GLN A 213 -8.35 15.59 -6.01
N HIS A 214 -8.75 16.82 -6.35
CA HIS A 214 -7.85 17.96 -6.37
C HIS A 214 -7.28 18.30 -5.00
N ILE A 215 -8.05 18.09 -3.92
CA ILE A 215 -7.55 18.28 -2.55
C ILE A 215 -6.33 17.40 -2.30
N TYR A 216 -6.39 16.10 -2.66
CA TYR A 216 -5.27 15.18 -2.47
C TYR A 216 -4.11 15.42 -3.44
N TYR A 217 -4.39 15.87 -4.68
CA TYR A 217 -3.32 16.29 -5.59
C TYR A 217 -2.52 17.47 -5.04
N HIS A 218 -3.18 18.44 -4.41
CA HIS A 218 -2.52 19.61 -3.85
C HIS A 218 -1.60 19.23 -2.68
N SER A 219 -2.04 18.30 -1.82
CA SER A 219 -1.20 17.71 -0.76
C SER A 219 0.03 16.97 -1.29
N MET A 220 0.09 16.68 -2.59
CA MET A 220 1.20 16.00 -3.27
C MET A 220 2.08 16.96 -4.11
N ASP A 221 1.74 18.26 -4.19
CA ASP A 221 2.23 19.20 -5.22
C ASP A 221 3.68 19.69 -5.03
N GLU A 222 4.36 19.37 -3.92
CA GLU A 222 5.82 19.55 -3.83
C GLU A 222 6.61 18.61 -4.77
N ALA A 223 5.90 17.71 -5.45
CA ALA A 223 6.44 16.70 -6.31
C ALA A 223 5.88 16.75 -7.74
N LYS A 224 5.71 17.94 -8.35
CA LYS A 224 5.20 18.11 -9.74
C LYS A 224 5.84 17.21 -10.80
N SER A 225 7.16 16.98 -10.72
CA SER A 225 7.87 16.04 -11.61
C SER A 225 7.54 14.57 -11.32
N ARG A 226 7.13 14.25 -10.10
CA ARG A 226 6.68 12.92 -9.65
C ARG A 226 5.21 12.68 -10.00
N LEU A 227 4.36 13.72 -9.99
CA LEU A 227 2.96 13.68 -10.44
C LEU A 227 2.82 13.24 -11.91
N ILE A 228 3.72 13.67 -12.81
CA ILE A 228 3.68 13.24 -14.22
C ILE A 228 3.99 11.74 -14.36
N LYS A 229 4.98 11.24 -13.61
CA LYS A 229 5.29 9.81 -13.59
C LYS A 229 4.12 9.02 -12.97
N LEU A 230 3.49 9.57 -11.94
CA LEU A 230 2.31 9.00 -11.30
C LEU A 230 1.13 8.87 -12.27
N LEU A 231 0.85 9.90 -13.05
CA LEU A 231 -0.24 9.88 -14.04
C LEU A 231 -0.04 8.77 -15.09
N LYS A 232 1.20 8.47 -15.47
CA LYS A 232 1.51 7.31 -16.34
C LYS A 232 1.26 5.98 -15.62
N SER A 233 1.64 5.85 -14.36
CA SER A 233 1.33 4.67 -13.54
C SER A 233 -0.18 4.47 -13.34
N LEU A 234 -0.95 5.56 -13.20
CA LEU A 234 -2.42 5.52 -13.11
C LEU A 234 -3.07 5.05 -14.42
N GLN A 235 -2.49 5.36 -15.59
CA GLN A 235 -2.98 4.81 -16.87
C GLN A 235 -2.77 3.31 -16.95
N LEU A 236 -1.61 2.81 -16.50
CA LEU A 236 -1.33 1.38 -16.47
C LEU A 236 -2.26 0.64 -15.48
N LEU A 237 -2.56 1.26 -14.33
CA LEU A 237 -3.54 0.74 -13.38
C LEU A 237 -4.94 0.58 -14.00
N ARG A 238 -5.37 1.49 -14.87
CA ARG A 238 -6.65 1.37 -15.58
C ARG A 238 -6.66 0.17 -16.52
N THR A 239 -5.58 -0.06 -17.26
CA THR A 239 -5.44 -1.25 -18.11
C THR A 239 -5.44 -2.54 -17.29
N LEU A 240 -4.75 -2.54 -16.13
CA LEU A 240 -4.79 -3.66 -15.18
C LEU A 240 -6.22 -3.93 -14.68
N ASN A 241 -6.96 -2.88 -14.33
CA ASN A 241 -8.35 -2.97 -13.88
C ASN A 241 -9.25 -3.63 -14.92
N GLU A 242 -9.18 -3.21 -16.18
CA GLU A 242 -9.98 -3.78 -17.27
C GLU A 242 -9.69 -5.28 -17.48
N ILE A 243 -8.41 -5.67 -17.47
CA ILE A 243 -7.98 -7.05 -17.70
C ILE A 243 -8.33 -7.94 -16.50
N ILE A 244 -8.01 -7.48 -15.29
CA ILE A 244 -8.30 -8.23 -14.05
C ILE A 244 -9.81 -8.35 -13.84
N ALA A 245 -10.60 -7.29 -14.11
CA ALA A 245 -12.06 -7.35 -14.00
C ALA A 245 -12.67 -8.34 -15.00
N LYS A 246 -12.13 -8.41 -16.24
CA LYS A 246 -12.56 -9.39 -17.24
C LYS A 246 -12.22 -10.82 -16.81
N ASP A 247 -11.00 -11.06 -16.37
CA ASP A 247 -10.57 -12.36 -15.86
C ASP A 247 -11.39 -12.76 -14.63
N PHE A 248 -11.70 -11.80 -13.77
CA PHE A 248 -12.57 -12.01 -12.64
C PHE A 248 -14.00 -12.39 -13.06
N TYR A 249 -14.54 -11.74 -14.08
CA TYR A 249 -15.85 -12.11 -14.62
C TYR A 249 -15.88 -13.53 -15.23
N GLU A 250 -14.81 -13.93 -15.93
CA GLU A 250 -14.72 -15.25 -16.58
C GLU A 250 -14.51 -16.41 -15.60
N TYR A 251 -13.87 -16.17 -14.44
CA TYR A 251 -13.50 -17.20 -13.46
C TYR A 251 -14.24 -17.11 -12.11
N GLY A 252 -15.10 -16.10 -11.93
CA GLY A 252 -15.74 -15.74 -10.66
C GLY A 252 -16.74 -16.72 -10.08
N ASN A 253 -16.96 -17.86 -10.73
CA ASN A 253 -17.79 -18.92 -10.18
C ASN A 253 -17.06 -19.89 -9.25
N ILE A 254 -15.72 -19.96 -9.27
CA ILE A 254 -15.00 -21.02 -8.52
C ILE A 254 -14.27 -20.47 -7.29
N PHE A 255 -13.73 -19.24 -7.33
CA PHE A 255 -12.83 -18.74 -6.27
C PHE A 255 -13.26 -17.41 -5.63
N MET A 256 -14.34 -16.77 -6.08
CA MET A 256 -14.76 -15.48 -5.54
C MET A 256 -15.76 -15.59 -4.41
N GLY A 257 -15.47 -14.93 -3.30
CA GLY A 257 -16.44 -14.67 -2.26
C GLY A 257 -17.53 -13.67 -2.69
N PRO A 258 -18.55 -13.50 -1.83
CA PRO A 258 -19.78 -12.79 -2.15
C PRO A 258 -19.57 -11.32 -2.50
N LEU A 259 -18.56 -10.65 -1.92
CA LEU A 259 -18.29 -9.24 -2.19
C LEU A 259 -17.88 -9.00 -3.66
N TYR A 260 -17.00 -9.86 -4.18
CA TYR A 260 -16.60 -9.79 -5.58
C TYR A 260 -17.78 -10.00 -6.52
N LYS A 261 -18.67 -10.93 -6.18
CA LYS A 261 -19.87 -11.17 -6.98
C LYS A 261 -20.77 -9.94 -7.05
N GLU A 262 -20.96 -9.25 -5.93
CA GLU A 262 -21.72 -8.00 -5.88
C GLU A 262 -21.05 -6.87 -6.70
N ILE A 263 -19.73 -6.69 -6.54
CA ILE A 263 -18.99 -5.63 -7.25
C ILE A 263 -19.02 -5.87 -8.76
N TYR A 264 -18.79 -7.10 -9.22
CA TYR A 264 -18.66 -7.42 -10.64
C TYR A 264 -19.95 -7.91 -11.31
N GLY A 265 -21.05 -8.06 -10.55
CA GLY A 265 -22.35 -8.48 -11.08
C GLY A 265 -22.37 -9.93 -11.53
N LEU A 266 -21.72 -10.81 -10.78
CA LEU A 266 -21.61 -12.26 -11.01
C LEU A 266 -22.62 -13.07 -10.18
#